data_AF-U1QR86-F1
#
_entry.id   AF-U1QR86-F1
#
_cell.length_a   1.000
_cell.length_b   1.000
_cell.length_c   1.000
_cell.angle_alpha   90.00
_cell.angle_beta   90.00
_cell.angle_gamma   90.00
#
_symmetry.space_group_name_H-M   'P 1'
#
loop_
_entity.id
_entity.type
_entity.pdbx_description
1 polymer ?
#
loop_
_entity_poly.entity_id
_entity_poly.type
_entity_poly.pdbx_seq_one_letter_code
_entity_poly.pdbx_strand_id
1 'polypeptide(L)'
;AVAVAEAHRAGVRVLMITGDHPATARRIAADLGIVERGAPVLTGRELEGMDDDALSEAVAATSVYARVAPEHKMRIVHALKSQGHTVSMTGDGVNDAPALRAADIGVAMGITGTQVTKEAATMVLADDNFATIVDAVREGRRIFDNIKKFLRFLLSSNMGEVLTVFGGVVLSGVIGLSGHSDSGVVLPLLATQILWINLVTDSGPALAMGVDPSVEDVMARPPRKPTDRVVDAAMWSGVLLVGTVMAVSTLATLDIFLPGGLIETSLSTDSLDTARTAAFSTLVLAQLFNTVNSRSETVSAFSHLFVNKWLWGAIGLTLVLQVAVVEVPFLQAAFSTTSLDPVHWAIVIVMASLVLWVDELRKLISRLMAR
;
A
#
# COMPACT_ATOMS: atom_id res chain seq x y z
N ALA A 1 -6.67 29.04 10.81
CA ALA A 1 -7.73 29.15 9.78
C ALA A 1 -7.49 28.21 8.60
N VAL A 2 -6.49 28.44 7.74
CA VAL A 2 -6.27 27.60 6.53
C VAL A 2 -6.09 26.11 6.85
N ALA A 3 -5.19 25.77 7.78
CA ALA A 3 -4.97 24.38 8.18
C ALA A 3 -6.22 23.72 8.80
N VAL A 4 -7.01 24.47 9.57
CA VAL A 4 -8.29 23.98 10.14
C VAL A 4 -9.30 23.69 9.03
N ALA A 5 -9.41 24.58 8.05
CA ALA A 5 -10.28 24.38 6.90
C ALA A 5 -9.85 23.14 6.08
N GLU A 6 -8.55 22.92 5.91
CA GLU A 6 -8.05 21.73 5.23
C GLU A 6 -8.29 20.44 6.03
N ALA A 7 -8.14 20.48 7.35
CA ALA A 7 -8.50 19.35 8.22
C ALA A 7 -10.00 19.01 8.11
N HIS A 8 -10.87 20.02 8.15
CA HIS A 8 -12.31 19.83 7.96
C HIS A 8 -12.65 19.28 6.57
N ARG A 9 -11.99 19.79 5.51
CA ARG A 9 -12.12 19.26 4.14
C ARG A 9 -11.76 17.77 4.05
N ALA A 10 -10.74 17.36 4.81
CA ALA A 10 -10.30 15.98 4.91
C ALA A 10 -11.15 15.10 5.85
N GLY A 11 -12.26 15.64 6.38
CA GLY A 11 -13.15 14.96 7.33
C GLY A 11 -12.52 14.75 8.71
N VAL A 12 -11.48 15.50 9.06
CA VAL A 12 -10.84 15.48 10.37
C VAL A 12 -11.49 16.54 11.25
N ARG A 13 -12.12 16.12 12.34
CA ARG A 13 -12.73 17.03 13.32
C ARG A 13 -11.65 17.64 14.22
N VAL A 14 -11.61 18.97 14.30
CA VAL A 14 -10.66 19.69 15.16
C VAL A 14 -11.35 20.09 16.47
N LEU A 15 -10.72 19.81 17.61
CA LEU A 15 -11.19 20.18 18.94
C LEU A 15 -10.22 21.19 19.56
N MET A 16 -10.75 22.24 20.19
CA MET A 16 -9.98 23.18 21.00
C MET A 16 -10.14 22.84 22.48
N ILE A 17 -9.02 22.60 23.15
CA ILE A 17 -8.96 22.35 24.60
C ILE A 17 -8.03 23.39 25.21
N THR A 18 -8.54 24.30 26.04
CA THR A 18 -7.76 25.41 26.61
C THR A 18 -8.04 25.64 28.11
N GLY A 19 -7.08 26.24 28.79
CA GLY A 19 -7.23 26.79 30.15
C GLY A 19 -7.93 28.16 30.18
N ASP A 20 -8.15 28.78 29.02
CA ASP A 20 -8.73 30.13 28.92
C ASP A 20 -10.18 30.22 29.36
N HIS A 21 -10.66 31.46 29.52
CA HIS A 21 -12.05 31.74 29.80
C HIS A 21 -12.96 31.32 28.63
N PRO A 22 -14.18 30.77 28.88
CA PRO A 22 -15.06 30.24 27.83
C PRO A 22 -15.42 31.23 26.73
N ALA A 23 -15.59 32.51 27.07
CA ALA A 23 -15.87 33.56 26.08
C ALA A 23 -14.71 33.78 25.11
N THR A 24 -13.46 33.73 25.60
CA THR A 24 -12.25 33.86 24.79
C THR A 24 -12.06 32.63 23.91
N ALA A 25 -12.17 31.43 24.50
CA ALA A 25 -12.08 30.16 23.79
C ALA A 25 -13.09 30.10 22.63
N ARG A 26 -14.36 30.47 22.87
CA ARG A 26 -15.40 30.53 21.83
C ARG A 26 -15.01 31.44 20.68
N ARG A 27 -14.52 32.64 21.00
CA ARG A 27 -14.16 33.64 19.99
C ARG A 27 -12.99 33.17 19.14
N ILE A 28 -11.92 32.70 19.77
CA ILE A 28 -10.72 32.20 19.06
C ILE A 28 -11.09 30.99 18.20
N ALA A 29 -11.90 30.05 18.72
CA ALA A 29 -12.35 28.89 17.97
C ALA A 29 -13.16 29.28 16.72
N ALA A 30 -14.04 30.29 16.83
CA ALA A 30 -14.78 30.81 15.69
C ALA A 30 -13.89 31.55 14.68
N ASP A 31 -12.95 32.38 15.14
CA ASP A 31 -12.02 33.12 14.29
C ASP A 31 -11.06 32.16 13.53
N LEU A 32 -10.72 31.02 14.13
CA LEU A 32 -9.91 29.98 13.51
C LEU A 32 -10.71 29.03 12.60
N GLY A 33 -12.05 29.08 12.63
CA GLY A 33 -12.92 28.21 11.86
C GLY A 33 -13.09 26.79 12.42
N ILE A 34 -12.81 26.58 13.71
CA ILE A 34 -13.02 25.29 14.40
C ILE A 34 -14.51 25.04 14.62
N VAL A 35 -15.27 26.10 14.92
CA VAL A 35 -16.72 26.06 15.13
C VAL A 35 -17.38 27.28 14.50
N GLU A 36 -18.68 27.18 14.26
CA GLU A 36 -19.49 28.33 13.86
C GLU A 36 -19.65 29.34 15.01
N ARG A 37 -20.01 30.58 14.66
CA ARG A 37 -20.26 31.63 15.66
C ARG A 37 -21.45 31.24 16.55
N GLY A 38 -21.24 31.27 17.86
CA GLY A 38 -22.27 30.94 18.85
C GLY A 38 -22.30 29.47 19.27
N ALA A 39 -21.38 28.63 18.79
CA ALA A 39 -21.29 27.24 19.19
C ALA A 39 -21.14 27.05 20.72
N PRO A 40 -21.67 25.94 21.26
CA PRO A 40 -21.55 25.61 22.68
C PRO A 40 -20.09 25.43 23.08
N VAL A 41 -19.79 25.80 24.32
CA VAL A 41 -18.47 25.60 24.96
C VAL A 41 -18.74 24.85 26.25
N LEU A 42 -18.04 23.75 26.46
CA LEU A 42 -18.07 23.02 27.72
C LEU A 42 -16.92 23.45 28.61
N THR A 43 -17.23 23.68 29.88
CA THR A 43 -16.24 24.04 30.89
C THR A 43 -15.77 22.81 31.66
N GLY A 44 -14.55 22.87 32.21
CA GLY A 44 -14.05 21.80 33.09
C GLY A 44 -15.02 21.44 34.22
N ARG A 45 -15.67 22.43 34.83
CA ARG A 45 -16.66 22.22 35.91
C ARG A 45 -17.91 21.48 35.43
N GLU A 46 -18.34 21.69 34.19
CA GLU A 46 -19.47 20.95 33.61
C GLU A 46 -19.06 19.51 33.30
N LEU A 47 -17.83 19.29 32.82
CA LEU A 47 -17.30 17.94 32.57
C LEU A 47 -17.18 17.12 33.87
N GLU A 48 -16.81 17.73 34.99
CA GLU A 48 -16.74 17.04 36.30
C GLU A 48 -18.08 16.45 36.74
N GLY A 49 -19.19 17.14 36.43
CA GLY A 49 -20.54 16.72 36.80
C GLY A 49 -21.15 15.68 35.85
N MET A 50 -20.50 15.36 34.73
CA MET A 50 -20.99 14.39 33.75
C MET A 50 -20.52 12.98 34.11
N ASP A 51 -21.44 12.02 34.06
CA ASP A 51 -21.10 10.60 34.00
C ASP A 51 -20.54 10.24 32.61
N ASP A 52 -20.13 8.98 32.44
CA ASP A 52 -19.44 8.55 31.21
C ASP A 52 -20.36 8.57 29.97
N ASP A 53 -21.65 8.28 30.13
CA ASP A 53 -22.63 8.32 29.05
C ASP A 53 -22.93 9.76 28.61
N ALA A 54 -23.18 10.66 29.56
CA ALA A 54 -23.38 12.09 29.28
C ALA A 54 -22.11 12.72 28.70
N LEU A 55 -20.93 12.35 29.20
CA LEU A 55 -19.66 12.80 28.64
C LEU A 55 -19.49 12.34 27.18
N SER A 56 -19.82 11.09 26.89
CA SER A 56 -19.74 10.54 25.53
C SER A 56 -20.61 11.35 24.56
N GLU A 57 -21.87 11.61 24.91
CA GLU A 57 -22.78 12.42 24.09
C GLU A 57 -22.28 13.87 23.95
N ALA A 58 -21.86 14.48 25.06
CA ALA A 58 -21.34 15.85 25.08
C ALA A 58 -20.10 16.03 24.19
N VAL A 59 -19.20 15.04 24.19
CA VAL A 59 -17.99 15.02 23.39
C VAL A 59 -18.28 14.82 21.90
N ALA A 60 -19.33 14.07 21.54
CA ALA A 60 -19.77 13.93 20.16
C ALA A 60 -20.25 15.27 19.57
N ALA A 61 -20.91 16.12 20.37
CA ALA A 61 -21.50 17.37 19.90
C ALA A 61 -20.64 18.63 20.09
N THR A 62 -19.65 18.62 20.99
CA THR A 62 -18.89 19.83 21.38
C THR A 62 -17.45 19.82 20.91
N SER A 63 -17.00 20.89 20.25
CA SER A 63 -15.60 21.00 19.77
C SER A 63 -14.74 22.02 20.53
N VAL A 64 -15.30 22.69 21.54
CA VAL A 64 -14.57 23.71 22.32
C VAL A 64 -14.73 23.45 23.83
N TYR A 65 -13.59 23.28 24.49
CA TYR A 65 -13.49 23.04 25.93
C TYR A 65 -12.63 24.11 26.59
N ALA A 66 -13.13 24.70 27.67
CA ALA A 66 -12.50 25.82 28.36
C ALA A 66 -12.29 25.53 29.85
N ARG A 67 -11.27 26.14 30.46
CA ARG A 67 -10.84 25.89 31.85
C ARG A 67 -10.71 24.39 32.16
N VAL A 68 -10.03 23.67 31.28
CA VAL A 68 -9.92 22.21 31.32
C VAL A 68 -8.74 21.79 32.21
N ALA A 69 -9.00 20.91 33.19
CA ALA A 69 -7.98 20.30 34.03
C ALA A 69 -7.28 19.12 33.29
N PRO A 70 -6.07 18.72 33.70
CA PRO A 70 -5.34 17.62 33.05
C PRO A 70 -6.15 16.32 32.93
N GLU A 71 -6.91 15.97 33.97
CA GLU A 71 -7.73 14.77 34.07
C GLU A 71 -8.89 14.79 33.05
N HIS A 72 -9.41 15.98 32.73
CA HIS A 72 -10.47 16.14 31.73
C HIS A 72 -9.97 15.87 30.31
N LYS A 73 -8.71 16.21 30.01
CA LYS A 73 -8.13 15.93 28.68
C LYS A 73 -8.09 14.41 28.43
N MET A 74 -7.67 13.65 29.44
CA MET A 74 -7.71 12.18 29.43
C MET A 74 -9.12 11.64 29.19
N ARG A 75 -10.10 12.14 29.95
CA ARG A 75 -11.50 11.71 29.83
C ARG A 75 -12.07 11.95 28.43
N ILE A 76 -11.79 13.12 27.84
CA ILE A 76 -12.20 13.46 26.46
C ILE A 76 -11.57 12.49 25.45
N VAL A 77 -10.26 12.24 25.57
CA VAL A 77 -9.55 11.29 24.69
C VAL A 77 -10.16 9.90 24.77
N HIS A 78 -10.43 9.39 25.98
CA HIS A 78 -11.04 8.08 26.16
C HIS A 78 -12.47 8.00 25.61
N ALA A 79 -13.29 9.03 25.79
CA ALA A 79 -14.64 9.09 25.24
C ALA A 79 -14.64 9.08 23.70
N LEU A 80 -13.74 9.85 23.06
CA LEU A 80 -13.61 9.82 21.59
C LEU A 80 -13.14 8.44 21.09
N LYS A 81 -12.19 7.82 21.79
CA LYS A 81 -11.69 6.49 21.42
C LYS A 81 -12.73 5.40 21.60
N SER A 82 -13.55 5.45 22.66
CA SER A 82 -14.63 4.47 22.86
C SER A 82 -15.72 4.57 21.79
N GLN A 83 -15.88 5.73 21.15
CA GLN A 83 -16.73 5.94 19.97
C GLN A 83 -16.10 5.44 18.65
N GLY A 84 -14.89 4.88 18.69
CA GLY A 84 -14.20 4.33 17.52
C GLY A 84 -13.45 5.37 16.68
N HIS A 85 -13.26 6.60 17.20
CA HIS A 85 -12.41 7.59 16.54
C HIS A 85 -10.93 7.32 16.80
N THR A 86 -10.09 7.57 15.79
CA THR A 86 -8.65 7.70 15.98
C THR A 86 -8.33 9.11 16.45
N VAL A 87 -7.71 9.23 17.62
CA VAL A 87 -7.53 10.52 18.31
C VAL A 87 -6.07 10.95 18.30
N SER A 88 -5.83 12.16 17.81
CA SER A 88 -4.55 12.86 17.95
C SER A 88 -4.69 13.94 19.02
N MET A 89 -3.77 13.99 19.98
CA MET A 89 -3.75 15.01 21.02
C MET A 89 -2.44 15.79 21.03
N THR A 90 -2.53 17.11 21.07
CA THR A 90 -1.38 18.02 21.18
C THR A 90 -1.19 18.51 22.61
N GLY A 91 0.06 18.70 23.05
CA GLY A 91 0.36 19.26 24.36
C GLY A 91 1.81 19.74 24.49
N ASP A 92 2.04 20.63 25.43
CA ASP A 92 3.34 21.27 25.69
C ASP A 92 3.75 21.20 27.17
N GLY A 93 2.78 21.18 28.08
CA GLY A 93 3.02 21.09 29.52
C GLY A 93 3.11 19.65 30.04
N VAL A 94 3.86 19.45 31.14
CA VAL A 94 3.97 18.15 31.85
C VAL A 94 2.60 17.52 32.15
N ASN A 95 1.61 18.37 32.40
CA ASN A 95 0.22 18.00 32.64
C ASN A 95 -0.46 17.29 31.46
N ASP A 96 0.03 17.49 30.23
CA ASP A 96 -0.53 16.88 29.03
C ASP A 96 0.05 15.50 28.77
N ALA A 97 1.18 15.15 29.38
CA ALA A 97 1.88 13.89 29.14
C ALA A 97 1.00 12.63 29.31
N PRO A 98 0.12 12.52 30.34
CA PRO A 98 -0.80 11.38 30.43
C PRO A 98 -1.71 11.27 29.21
N ALA A 99 -2.25 12.40 28.75
CA ALA A 99 -3.25 12.45 27.69
C ALA A 99 -2.63 12.28 26.30
N LEU A 100 -1.39 12.75 26.11
CA LEU A 100 -0.55 12.40 24.96
C LEU A 100 -0.35 10.88 24.85
N ARG A 101 -0.07 10.19 25.96
CA ARG A 101 0.09 8.73 25.98
C ARG A 101 -1.21 7.97 25.76
N ALA A 102 -2.35 8.52 26.18
CA ALA A 102 -3.65 7.88 26.01
C ALA A 102 -4.20 7.99 24.58
N ALA A 103 -3.84 9.06 23.87
CA ALA A 103 -4.19 9.27 22.48
C ALA A 103 -3.55 8.20 21.57
N ASP A 104 -4.14 7.98 20.38
CA ASP A 104 -3.53 7.09 19.39
C ASP A 104 -2.26 7.72 18.80
N ILE A 105 -2.26 9.06 18.71
CA ILE A 105 -1.10 9.85 18.32
C ILE A 105 -0.96 11.02 19.30
N GLY A 106 0.00 10.90 20.23
CA GLY A 106 0.43 12.02 21.06
C GLY A 106 1.39 12.93 20.30
N VAL A 107 1.14 14.23 20.29
CA VAL A 107 1.93 15.24 19.58
C VAL A 107 2.47 16.27 20.57
N ALA A 108 3.78 16.36 20.71
CA ALA A 108 4.43 17.35 21.56
C ALA A 108 4.94 18.56 20.78
N MET A 109 4.93 19.72 21.42
CA MET A 109 5.56 20.93 20.90
C MET A 109 7.09 20.81 21.02
N GLY A 110 7.81 21.13 19.95
CA GLY A 110 9.27 21.05 19.86
C GLY A 110 9.97 22.22 20.55
N ILE A 111 9.40 23.43 20.50
CA ILE A 111 10.00 24.64 21.05
C ILE A 111 9.45 24.89 22.46
N THR A 112 8.14 25.00 22.62
CA THR A 112 7.51 25.29 23.92
C THR A 112 7.33 24.05 24.79
N GLY A 113 7.38 22.85 24.21
CA GLY A 113 7.08 21.61 24.93
C GLY A 113 8.19 21.16 25.87
N THR A 114 7.77 20.72 27.05
CA THR A 114 8.64 20.14 28.08
C THR A 114 9.25 18.81 27.62
N GLN A 115 10.39 18.43 28.22
CA GLN A 115 11.02 17.14 27.93
C GLN A 115 10.08 15.96 28.23
N VAL A 116 9.28 16.08 29.30
CA VAL A 116 8.30 15.06 29.67
C VAL A 116 7.25 14.86 28.58
N THR A 117 6.74 15.95 27.96
CA THR A 117 5.80 15.82 26.84
C THR A 117 6.43 15.22 25.60
N LYS A 118 7.69 15.56 25.29
CA LYS A 118 8.41 15.00 24.13
C LYS A 118 8.66 13.51 24.27
N GLU A 119 8.98 13.05 25.48
CA GLU A 119 9.15 11.62 25.79
C GLU A 119 7.81 10.86 25.86
N ALA A 120 6.71 11.55 26.14
CA ALA A 120 5.37 10.97 26.17
C ALA A 120 4.72 10.88 24.77
N ALA A 121 5.13 11.72 23.83
CA ALA A 121 4.54 11.83 22.50
C ALA A 121 5.09 10.79 21.51
N THR A 122 4.27 10.46 20.52
CA THR A 122 4.66 9.65 19.36
C THR A 122 5.31 10.53 18.27
N MET A 123 4.95 11.81 18.24
CA MET A 123 5.42 12.79 17.25
C MET A 123 5.79 14.11 17.94
N VAL A 124 6.84 14.77 17.49
CA VAL A 124 7.26 16.09 17.99
C VAL A 124 7.25 17.09 16.84
N LEU A 125 6.57 18.23 17.03
CA LEU A 125 6.53 19.31 16.04
C LEU A 125 7.73 20.23 16.24
N ALA A 126 8.74 20.13 15.36
CA ALA A 126 9.95 20.94 15.48
C ALA A 126 9.70 22.46 15.39
N ASP A 127 8.58 22.87 14.82
CA ASP A 127 8.21 24.26 14.51
C ASP A 127 7.00 24.78 15.30
N ASP A 128 6.43 23.98 16.20
CA ASP A 128 5.24 24.33 17.00
C ASP A 128 4.01 24.74 16.16
N ASN A 129 3.91 24.24 14.92
CA ASN A 129 2.88 24.66 13.98
C ASN A 129 1.79 23.59 13.77
N PHE A 130 0.53 23.95 14.01
CA PHE A 130 -0.62 23.08 13.74
C PHE A 130 -0.72 22.65 12.26
N ALA A 131 -0.27 23.49 11.31
CA ALA A 131 -0.26 23.14 9.89
C ALA A 131 0.56 21.87 9.61
N THR A 132 1.66 21.68 10.37
CA THR A 132 2.55 20.53 10.24
C THR A 132 1.84 19.22 10.62
N ILE A 133 0.85 19.25 11.52
CA ILE A 133 -0.01 18.09 11.81
C ILE A 133 -0.87 17.73 10.60
N VAL A 134 -1.46 18.73 9.94
CA VAL A 134 -2.30 18.52 8.74
C VAL A 134 -1.45 17.97 7.59
N ASP A 135 -0.22 18.45 7.45
CA ASP A 135 0.75 17.93 6.50
C ASP A 135 1.14 16.48 6.81
N ALA A 136 1.36 16.15 8.09
CA ALA A 136 1.61 14.78 8.52
C ALA A 136 0.42 13.84 8.24
N VAL A 137 -0.81 14.31 8.41
CA VAL A 137 -2.02 13.55 8.02
C VAL A 137 -2.03 13.30 6.52
N ARG A 138 -1.71 14.30 5.69
CA ARG A 138 -1.61 14.16 4.24
C ARG A 138 -0.56 13.11 3.87
N GLU A 139 0.62 13.19 4.48
CA GLU A 139 1.72 12.27 4.20
C GLU A 139 1.41 10.84 4.67
N GLY A 140 0.81 10.67 5.85
CA GLY A 140 0.35 9.37 6.33
C GLY A 140 -0.64 8.70 5.39
N ARG A 141 -1.59 9.47 4.81
CA ARG A 141 -2.52 8.97 3.79
C ARG A 141 -1.82 8.54 2.51
N ARG A 142 -0.80 9.28 2.05
CA ARG A 142 0.01 8.92 0.88
C ARG A 142 0.80 7.64 1.11
N ILE A 143 1.49 7.53 2.25
CA ILE A 143 2.22 6.32 2.64
C ILE A 143 1.28 5.12 2.64
N PHE A 144 0.09 5.26 3.22
CA PHE A 144 -0.90 4.17 3.25
C PHE A 144 -1.37 3.76 1.85
N ASP A 145 -1.63 4.71 0.95
CA ASP A 145 -1.97 4.38 -0.44
C ASP A 145 -0.83 3.63 -1.14
N ASN A 146 0.41 4.05 -0.91
CA ASN A 146 1.59 3.37 -1.45
C ASN A 146 1.76 1.96 -0.85
N ILE A 147 1.43 1.77 0.43
CA ILE A 147 1.33 0.45 1.06
C ILE A 147 0.35 -0.44 0.31
N LYS A 148 -0.86 0.05 0.00
CA LYS A 148 -1.83 -0.73 -0.79
C LYS A 148 -1.30 -1.09 -2.18
N LYS A 149 -0.55 -0.19 -2.85
CA LYS A 149 0.01 -0.44 -4.18
C LYS A 149 1.06 -1.54 -4.17
N PHE A 150 2.06 -1.46 -3.27
CA PHE A 150 3.09 -2.50 -3.23
C PHE A 150 2.55 -3.82 -2.68
N LEU A 151 1.56 -3.80 -1.76
CA LEU A 151 0.89 -5.04 -1.33
C LEU A 151 0.18 -5.71 -2.50
N ARG A 152 -0.55 -4.95 -3.33
CA ARG A 152 -1.17 -5.49 -4.55
C ARG A 152 -0.13 -6.14 -5.47
N PHE A 153 1.00 -5.46 -5.69
CA PHE A 153 2.11 -5.98 -6.49
C PHE A 153 2.67 -7.28 -5.90
N LEU A 154 3.18 -7.25 -4.67
CA LEU A 154 3.83 -8.41 -4.03
C LEU A 154 2.87 -9.59 -3.86
N LEU A 155 1.62 -9.34 -3.49
CA LEU A 155 0.65 -10.44 -3.32
C LEU A 155 0.27 -11.08 -4.65
N SER A 156 0.15 -10.31 -5.72
CA SER A 156 -0.15 -10.86 -7.05
C SER A 156 1.06 -11.57 -7.68
N SER A 157 2.28 -11.04 -7.50
CA SER A 157 3.53 -11.72 -7.87
C SER A 157 3.66 -13.07 -7.17
N ASN A 158 3.54 -13.09 -5.84
CA ASN A 158 3.58 -14.32 -5.04
C ASN A 158 2.47 -15.30 -5.42
N MET A 159 1.25 -14.80 -5.69
CA MET A 159 0.16 -15.65 -6.17
C MET A 159 0.50 -16.27 -7.52
N GLY A 160 1.11 -15.51 -8.44
CA GLY A 160 1.60 -16.01 -9.72
C GLY A 160 2.66 -17.10 -9.56
N GLU A 161 3.62 -16.92 -8.67
CA GLU A 161 4.64 -17.94 -8.35
C GLU A 161 4.03 -19.22 -7.79
N VAL A 162 3.20 -19.10 -6.75
CA VAL A 162 2.55 -20.24 -6.10
C VAL A 162 1.69 -21.00 -7.11
N LEU A 163 0.87 -20.31 -7.91
CA LEU A 163 0.02 -20.93 -8.91
C LEU A 163 0.84 -21.53 -10.08
N THR A 164 1.97 -20.94 -10.45
CA THR A 164 2.88 -21.50 -11.47
C THR A 164 3.48 -22.80 -10.99
N VAL A 165 4.07 -22.82 -9.78
CA VAL A 165 4.71 -24.01 -9.22
C VAL A 165 3.68 -25.10 -8.96
N PHE A 166 2.57 -24.77 -8.27
CA PHE A 166 1.50 -25.72 -7.99
C PHE A 166 0.85 -26.24 -9.28
N GLY A 167 0.50 -25.34 -10.20
CA GLY A 167 -0.08 -25.68 -11.49
C GLY A 167 0.85 -26.54 -12.33
N GLY A 168 2.14 -26.23 -12.37
CA GLY A 168 3.11 -27.02 -13.11
C GLY A 168 3.29 -28.44 -12.56
N VAL A 169 3.21 -28.62 -11.23
CA VAL A 169 3.24 -29.95 -10.61
C VAL A 169 1.95 -30.73 -10.91
N VAL A 170 0.78 -30.13 -10.68
CA VAL A 170 -0.53 -30.77 -10.86
C VAL A 170 -0.82 -31.10 -12.33
N LEU A 171 -0.45 -30.19 -13.24
CA LEU A 171 -0.67 -30.35 -14.67
C LEU A 171 0.51 -31.00 -15.39
N SER A 172 1.55 -31.44 -14.68
CA SER A 172 2.77 -32.00 -15.27
C SER A 172 2.52 -33.12 -16.28
N GLY A 173 1.48 -33.95 -16.04
CA GLY A 173 1.05 -35.02 -16.93
C GLY A 173 0.49 -34.55 -18.29
N VAL A 174 0.11 -33.28 -18.38
CA VAL A 174 -0.61 -32.68 -19.51
C VAL A 174 0.27 -31.65 -20.24
N ILE A 175 1.18 -30.96 -19.54
CA ILE A 175 1.99 -29.83 -20.11
C ILE A 175 3.40 -30.23 -20.59
N GLY A 176 3.58 -31.46 -21.08
CA GLY A 176 4.86 -31.95 -21.62
C GLY A 176 5.98 -32.23 -20.59
N LEU A 177 5.73 -31.97 -19.30
CA LEU A 177 6.72 -32.18 -18.22
C LEU A 177 6.92 -33.65 -17.83
N SER A 178 5.93 -34.50 -18.07
CA SER A 178 5.90 -35.91 -17.66
C SER A 178 6.93 -36.80 -18.36
N GLY A 179 7.43 -36.42 -19.54
CA GLY A 179 8.42 -37.21 -20.30
C GLY A 179 9.89 -36.95 -19.93
N HIS A 180 10.17 -36.01 -19.03
CA HIS A 180 11.52 -35.48 -18.81
C HIS A 180 12.17 -35.94 -17.48
N SER A 181 11.58 -36.92 -16.78
CA SER A 181 12.19 -37.56 -15.61
C SER A 181 11.62 -38.97 -15.38
N ASP A 182 12.51 -39.97 -15.28
CA ASP A 182 12.14 -41.38 -15.12
C ASP A 182 11.58 -41.75 -13.73
N SER A 183 11.68 -40.87 -12.73
CA SER A 183 11.35 -41.22 -11.32
C SER A 183 10.87 -40.07 -10.42
N GLY A 184 10.57 -38.88 -10.96
CA GLY A 184 10.26 -37.72 -10.12
C GLY A 184 9.40 -36.63 -10.79
N VAL A 185 8.85 -35.77 -9.93
CA VAL A 185 8.08 -34.59 -10.36
C VAL A 185 9.05 -33.54 -10.93
N VAL A 186 8.87 -33.19 -12.20
CA VAL A 186 9.62 -32.11 -12.85
C VAL A 186 9.03 -30.77 -12.43
N LEU A 187 9.82 -29.96 -11.73
CA LEU A 187 9.39 -28.61 -11.33
C LEU A 187 9.46 -27.64 -12.51
N PRO A 188 8.46 -26.75 -12.68
CA PRO A 188 8.46 -25.75 -13.75
C PRO A 188 9.49 -24.64 -13.52
N LEU A 189 9.87 -24.39 -12.26
CA LEU A 189 10.85 -23.39 -11.84
C LEU A 189 11.74 -23.96 -10.73
N LEU A 190 12.98 -23.51 -10.67
CA LEU A 190 13.94 -23.91 -9.64
C LEU A 190 13.88 -23.00 -8.42
N ALA A 191 14.30 -23.52 -7.26
CA ALA A 191 14.33 -22.74 -6.01
C ALA A 191 15.24 -21.51 -6.11
N THR A 192 16.36 -21.62 -6.83
CA THR A 192 17.29 -20.49 -7.09
C THR A 192 16.65 -19.40 -7.94
N GLN A 193 15.83 -19.78 -8.93
CA GLN A 193 15.06 -18.85 -9.77
C GLN A 193 13.98 -18.14 -8.95
N ILE A 194 13.26 -18.86 -8.09
CA ILE A 194 12.28 -18.27 -7.17
C ILE A 194 12.95 -17.29 -6.19
N LEU A 195 14.14 -17.64 -5.67
CA LEU A 195 14.92 -16.74 -4.81
C LEU A 195 15.32 -15.46 -5.56
N TRP A 196 15.74 -15.57 -6.82
CA TRP A 196 16.05 -14.42 -7.66
C TRP A 196 14.84 -13.50 -7.85
N ILE A 197 13.67 -14.08 -8.10
CA ILE A 197 12.43 -13.32 -8.26
C ILE A 197 12.14 -12.52 -6.99
N ASN A 198 12.06 -13.19 -5.85
CA ASN A 198 11.68 -12.59 -4.58
C ASN A 198 12.69 -11.56 -4.08
N LEU A 199 13.99 -11.80 -4.27
CA LEU A 199 15.04 -10.93 -3.73
C LEU A 199 15.40 -9.77 -4.66
N VAL A 200 15.51 -10.03 -5.96
CA VAL A 200 16.03 -9.05 -6.93
C VAL A 200 14.90 -8.40 -7.71
N THR A 201 14.04 -9.22 -8.30
CA THR A 201 13.01 -8.75 -9.23
C THR A 201 11.94 -7.92 -8.51
N ASP A 202 11.45 -8.40 -7.38
CA ASP A 202 10.34 -7.77 -6.65
C ASP A 202 10.79 -6.60 -5.75
N SER A 203 11.97 -6.67 -5.14
CA SER A 203 12.44 -5.68 -4.16
C SER A 203 12.56 -4.27 -4.74
N GLY A 204 13.17 -4.12 -5.91
CA GLY A 204 13.39 -2.81 -6.54
C GLY A 204 12.07 -2.09 -6.83
N PRO A 205 11.17 -2.69 -7.62
CA PRO A 205 9.84 -2.16 -7.87
C PRO A 205 9.02 -1.88 -6.61
N ALA A 206 9.02 -2.79 -5.62
CA ALA A 206 8.26 -2.60 -4.39
C ALA A 206 8.73 -1.36 -3.60
N LEU A 207 10.05 -1.15 -3.48
CA LEU A 207 10.62 0.04 -2.84
C LEU A 207 10.28 1.31 -3.64
N ALA A 208 10.37 1.26 -4.96
CA ALA A 208 10.02 2.38 -5.82
C ALA A 208 8.53 2.76 -5.76
N MET A 209 7.64 1.78 -5.57
CA MET A 209 6.21 2.02 -5.34
C MET A 209 5.95 2.67 -3.98
N GLY A 210 6.79 2.43 -2.98
CA GLY A 210 6.71 3.08 -1.67
C GLY A 210 6.83 4.61 -1.72
N VAL A 211 7.55 5.13 -2.72
CA VAL A 211 7.74 6.57 -2.97
C VAL A 211 6.95 7.07 -4.18
N ASP A 212 5.93 6.33 -4.62
CA ASP A 212 5.09 6.73 -5.74
C ASP A 212 4.28 7.99 -5.37
N PRO A 213 4.32 9.05 -6.19
CA PRO A 213 3.56 10.26 -5.91
C PRO A 213 2.05 9.98 -5.94
N SER A 214 1.29 10.66 -5.08
CA SER A 214 -0.16 10.60 -5.13
C SER A 214 -0.68 11.38 -6.34
N VAL A 215 -1.46 10.71 -7.17
CA VAL A 215 -2.13 11.30 -8.34
C VAL A 215 -3.47 11.92 -7.95
N GLU A 216 -4.03 11.52 -6.80
CA GLU A 216 -5.33 11.97 -6.29
C GLU A 216 -5.16 12.87 -5.05
N ASP A 217 -6.14 13.77 -4.82
CA ASP A 217 -6.19 14.58 -3.61
C ASP A 217 -6.60 13.73 -2.41
N VAL A 218 -5.60 13.21 -1.68
CA VAL A 218 -5.80 12.39 -0.48
C VAL A 218 -6.51 13.14 0.65
N MET A 219 -6.58 14.47 0.59
CA MET A 219 -7.27 15.31 1.57
C MET A 219 -8.72 15.63 1.17
N ALA A 220 -9.19 15.12 0.02
CA ALA A 220 -10.60 15.24 -0.39
C ALA A 220 -11.48 14.08 0.10
N ARG A 221 -10.89 13.00 0.62
CA ARG A 221 -11.60 11.82 1.13
C ARG A 221 -11.71 11.83 2.67
N PRO A 222 -12.76 11.24 3.27
CA PRO A 222 -12.87 11.12 4.72
C PRO A 222 -11.79 10.18 5.31
N PRO A 223 -11.55 10.24 6.63
CA PRO A 223 -10.67 9.30 7.31
C PRO A 223 -11.14 7.85 7.13
N ARG A 224 -10.18 6.94 6.95
CA ARG A 224 -10.43 5.50 6.89
C ARG A 224 -10.96 5.00 8.23
N LYS A 225 -11.87 4.02 8.22
CA LYS A 225 -12.33 3.38 9.46
C LYS A 225 -11.25 2.41 9.96
N PRO A 226 -11.04 2.29 11.28
CA PRO A 226 -10.11 1.30 11.84
C PRO A 226 -10.43 -0.14 11.42
N THR A 227 -11.72 -0.44 11.19
CA THR A 227 -12.22 -1.76 10.77
C THR A 227 -12.03 -2.06 9.28
N ASP A 228 -11.67 -1.07 8.46
CA ASP A 228 -11.42 -1.30 7.04
C ASP A 228 -10.21 -2.23 6.90
N ARG A 229 -10.28 -3.20 5.99
CA ARG A 229 -9.13 -4.08 5.73
C ARG A 229 -8.13 -3.37 4.82
N VAL A 230 -6.83 -3.59 5.05
CA VAL A 230 -5.79 -3.10 4.14
C VAL A 230 -5.86 -3.85 2.81
N VAL A 231 -6.01 -5.17 2.89
CA VAL A 231 -6.29 -6.07 1.77
C VAL A 231 -7.78 -6.44 1.81
N ASP A 232 -8.58 -5.72 1.04
CA ASP A 232 -10.03 -5.94 0.92
C ASP A 232 -10.36 -7.02 -0.13
N ALA A 233 -11.64 -7.36 -0.28
CA ALA A 233 -12.08 -8.38 -1.23
C ALA A 233 -11.82 -7.98 -2.69
N ALA A 234 -11.87 -6.68 -3.00
CA ALA A 234 -11.56 -6.17 -4.33
C ALA A 234 -10.08 -6.38 -4.66
N MET A 235 -9.18 -6.06 -3.73
CA MET A 235 -7.75 -6.36 -3.86
C MET A 235 -7.50 -7.86 -4.01
N TRP A 236 -8.12 -8.72 -3.19
CA TRP A 236 -7.98 -10.18 -3.31
C TRP A 236 -8.44 -10.71 -4.67
N SER A 237 -9.56 -10.21 -5.20
CA SER A 237 -10.05 -10.61 -6.53
C SER A 237 -9.06 -10.23 -7.63
N GLY A 238 -8.45 -9.04 -7.53
CA GLY A 238 -7.40 -8.61 -8.45
C GLY A 238 -6.13 -9.46 -8.32
N VAL A 239 -5.70 -9.76 -7.09
CA VAL A 239 -4.54 -10.61 -6.80
C VAL A 239 -4.71 -12.01 -7.40
N LEU A 240 -5.89 -12.62 -7.23
CA LEU A 240 -6.19 -13.95 -7.78
C LEU A 240 -6.22 -13.92 -9.30
N LEU A 241 -6.88 -12.92 -9.92
CA LEU A 241 -6.93 -12.81 -11.37
C LEU A 241 -5.52 -12.65 -11.96
N VAL A 242 -4.76 -11.66 -11.48
CA VAL A 242 -3.42 -11.35 -12.00
C VAL A 242 -2.49 -12.54 -11.79
N GLY A 243 -2.48 -13.14 -10.60
CA GLY A 243 -1.68 -14.33 -10.32
C GLY A 243 -2.06 -15.52 -11.22
N THR A 244 -3.35 -15.71 -11.50
CA THR A 244 -3.78 -16.76 -12.44
C THR A 244 -3.29 -16.47 -13.85
N VAL A 245 -3.38 -15.23 -14.32
CA VAL A 245 -2.88 -14.85 -15.65
C VAL A 245 -1.37 -15.06 -15.75
N MET A 246 -0.60 -14.66 -14.71
CA MET A 246 0.84 -14.91 -14.63
C MET A 246 1.18 -16.40 -14.70
N ALA A 247 0.43 -17.23 -13.96
CA ALA A 247 0.66 -18.67 -13.95
C ALA A 247 0.34 -19.32 -15.28
N VAL A 248 -0.81 -18.97 -15.87
CA VAL A 248 -1.21 -19.46 -17.19
C VAL A 248 -0.21 -19.01 -18.25
N SER A 249 0.22 -17.74 -18.25
CA SER A 249 1.19 -17.26 -19.24
C SER A 249 2.53 -17.97 -19.09
N THR A 250 2.99 -18.20 -17.87
CA THR A 250 4.28 -18.85 -17.59
C THR A 250 4.27 -20.33 -17.96
N LEU A 251 3.22 -21.06 -17.56
CA LEU A 251 3.07 -22.48 -17.89
C LEU A 251 2.81 -22.69 -19.38
N ALA A 252 2.06 -21.80 -20.03
CA ALA A 252 1.87 -21.85 -21.48
C ALA A 252 3.18 -21.58 -22.23
N THR A 253 4.02 -20.63 -21.77
CA THR A 253 5.36 -20.46 -22.36
C THR A 253 6.19 -21.74 -22.24
N LEU A 254 6.16 -22.38 -21.08
CA LEU A 254 6.85 -23.65 -20.85
C LEU A 254 6.35 -24.75 -21.80
N ASP A 255 5.03 -24.87 -21.95
CA ASP A 255 4.37 -25.86 -22.81
C ASP A 255 4.63 -25.62 -24.31
N ILE A 256 4.70 -24.35 -24.76
CA ILE A 256 4.99 -23.99 -26.15
C ILE A 256 6.37 -24.51 -26.60
N PHE A 257 7.38 -24.43 -25.73
CA PHE A 257 8.76 -24.80 -26.05
C PHE A 257 9.06 -26.30 -25.80
N LEU A 258 8.26 -26.98 -24.97
CA LEU A 258 8.43 -28.40 -24.69
C LEU A 258 7.69 -29.29 -25.69
N PRO A 259 8.31 -30.38 -26.17
CA PRO A 259 7.59 -31.41 -26.93
C PRO A 259 6.60 -32.20 -26.06
N GLY A 260 5.48 -32.63 -26.65
CA GLY A 260 4.48 -33.50 -25.99
C GLY A 260 3.56 -32.78 -25.01
N GLY A 261 3.47 -31.46 -25.11
CA GLY A 261 2.55 -30.60 -24.37
C GLY A 261 1.15 -30.49 -24.99
N LEU A 262 0.33 -29.58 -24.45
CA LEU A 262 -0.99 -29.27 -25.03
C LEU A 262 -0.88 -28.45 -26.32
N ILE A 263 0.16 -27.62 -26.41
CA ILE A 263 0.40 -26.67 -27.50
C ILE A 263 1.58 -27.19 -28.34
N GLU A 264 1.32 -28.20 -29.17
CA GLU A 264 2.32 -28.65 -30.15
C GLU A 264 2.42 -27.67 -31.32
N THR A 265 3.53 -26.96 -31.39
CA THR A 265 3.86 -26.05 -32.47
C THR A 265 5.21 -26.42 -33.09
N SER A 266 5.57 -25.78 -34.20
CA SER A 266 6.90 -25.94 -34.79
C SER A 266 8.06 -25.48 -33.88
N LEU A 267 7.76 -24.89 -32.72
CA LEU A 267 8.70 -24.41 -31.73
C LEU A 267 8.86 -25.36 -30.54
N SER A 268 8.07 -26.44 -30.48
CA SER A 268 8.06 -27.41 -29.38
C SER A 268 9.21 -28.42 -29.50
N THR A 269 10.43 -27.93 -29.65
CA THR A 269 11.64 -28.75 -29.94
C THR A 269 12.74 -28.58 -28.91
N ASP A 270 12.55 -27.73 -27.92
CA ASP A 270 13.61 -27.30 -27.02
C ASP A 270 13.80 -28.22 -25.81
N SER A 271 14.96 -28.07 -25.18
CA SER A 271 15.28 -28.77 -23.93
C SER A 271 14.52 -28.19 -22.74
N LEU A 272 14.37 -29.01 -21.69
CA LEU A 272 13.74 -28.60 -20.43
C LEU A 272 14.39 -27.36 -19.81
N ASP A 273 15.71 -27.22 -19.91
CA ASP A 273 16.43 -26.09 -19.30
C ASP A 273 16.14 -24.78 -20.05
N THR A 274 16.02 -24.84 -21.39
CA THR A 274 15.59 -23.71 -22.23
C THR A 274 14.15 -23.31 -21.92
N ALA A 275 13.22 -24.27 -21.89
CA ALA A 275 11.82 -24.01 -21.58
C ALA A 275 11.63 -23.43 -20.16
N ARG A 276 12.38 -23.94 -19.17
CA ARG A 276 12.41 -23.38 -17.81
C ARG A 276 12.95 -21.97 -17.78
N THR A 277 14.00 -21.67 -18.54
CA THR A 277 14.56 -20.32 -18.61
C THR A 277 13.59 -19.34 -19.26
N ALA A 278 12.87 -19.77 -20.30
CA ALA A 278 11.81 -18.98 -20.92
C ALA A 278 10.61 -18.76 -19.96
N ALA A 279 10.19 -19.78 -19.22
CA ALA A 279 9.15 -19.68 -18.20
C ALA A 279 9.55 -18.72 -17.07
N PHE A 280 10.76 -18.90 -16.53
CA PHE A 280 11.36 -18.00 -15.53
C PHE A 280 11.38 -16.55 -16.01
N SER A 281 11.85 -16.31 -17.23
CA SER A 281 11.89 -14.96 -17.81
C SER A 281 10.50 -14.41 -18.08
N THR A 282 9.53 -15.25 -18.46
CA THR A 282 8.12 -14.84 -18.63
C THR A 282 7.55 -14.35 -17.32
N LEU A 283 7.76 -15.09 -16.23
CA LEU A 283 7.26 -14.71 -14.92
C LEU A 283 7.89 -13.39 -14.44
N VAL A 284 9.21 -13.24 -14.59
CA VAL A 284 9.91 -11.99 -14.24
C VAL A 284 9.37 -10.80 -15.04
N LEU A 285 9.25 -10.91 -16.37
CA LEU A 285 8.72 -9.83 -17.19
C LEU A 285 7.24 -9.56 -16.90
N ALA A 286 6.45 -10.59 -16.60
CA ALA A 286 5.04 -10.45 -16.24
C ALA A 286 4.88 -9.66 -14.94
N GLN A 287 5.77 -9.87 -13.97
CA GLN A 287 5.84 -9.07 -12.75
C GLN A 287 6.22 -7.62 -13.03
N LEU A 288 7.18 -7.36 -13.94
CA LEU A 288 7.51 -5.99 -14.34
C LEU A 288 6.33 -5.27 -15.01
N PHE A 289 5.56 -5.94 -15.86
CA PHE A 289 4.30 -5.40 -16.41
C PHE A 289 3.27 -5.16 -15.30
N ASN A 290 3.15 -6.10 -14.36
CA ASN A 290 2.24 -5.99 -13.23
C ASN A 290 2.60 -4.86 -12.26
N THR A 291 3.87 -4.50 -12.15
CA THR A 291 4.30 -3.32 -11.38
C THR A 291 3.57 -2.08 -11.87
N VAL A 292 3.45 -1.90 -13.19
CA VAL A 292 2.75 -0.73 -13.76
C VAL A 292 1.25 -0.79 -13.46
N ASN A 293 0.64 -1.98 -13.57
CA ASN A 293 -0.75 -2.20 -13.23
C ASN A 293 -1.06 -1.92 -11.75
N SER A 294 -0.18 -2.35 -10.85
CA SER A 294 -0.41 -2.31 -9.41
C SER A 294 -0.38 -0.90 -8.82
N ARG A 295 0.06 0.10 -9.59
CA ARG A 295 0.07 1.52 -9.18
C ARG A 295 -1.33 2.09 -8.92
N SER A 296 -2.36 1.52 -9.52
CA SER A 296 -3.74 1.90 -9.26
C SER A 296 -4.68 0.72 -9.41
N GLU A 297 -5.74 0.72 -8.61
CA GLU A 297 -6.78 -0.30 -8.68
C GLU A 297 -7.74 -0.09 -9.84
N THR A 298 -8.00 1.18 -10.17
CA THR A 298 -9.08 1.62 -11.08
C THR A 298 -8.57 2.49 -12.22
N VAL A 299 -7.49 3.24 -12.00
CA VAL A 299 -6.87 4.09 -13.03
C VAL A 299 -6.03 3.22 -13.96
N SER A 300 -6.09 3.54 -15.25
CA SER A 300 -5.30 2.85 -16.28
C SER A 300 -3.80 3.00 -16.01
N ALA A 301 -3.06 1.91 -16.20
CA ALA A 301 -1.61 1.82 -16.18
C ALA A 301 -0.96 2.88 -17.08
N PHE A 302 -1.58 3.22 -18.21
CA PHE A 302 -1.08 4.21 -19.16
C PHE A 302 -1.23 5.66 -18.69
N SER A 303 -1.94 5.90 -17.58
CA SER A 303 -2.07 7.23 -16.99
C SER A 303 -0.88 7.54 -16.11
N HIS A 304 -0.26 8.71 -16.27
CA HIS A 304 0.85 9.15 -15.39
C HIS A 304 2.02 8.15 -15.31
N LEU A 305 2.30 7.43 -16.41
CA LEU A 305 3.34 6.39 -16.50
C LEU A 305 4.70 6.86 -15.98
N PHE A 306 5.18 8.02 -16.43
CA PHE A 306 6.54 8.48 -16.18
C PHE A 306 6.69 9.39 -14.96
N VAL A 307 5.65 9.51 -14.13
CA VAL A 307 5.70 10.39 -12.94
C VAL A 307 6.66 9.83 -11.89
N ASN A 308 6.72 8.50 -11.73
CA ASN A 308 7.65 7.85 -10.82
C ASN A 308 8.92 7.39 -11.54
N LYS A 309 9.96 8.23 -11.49
CA LYS A 309 11.26 7.93 -12.10
C LYS A 309 12.01 6.78 -11.43
N TRP A 310 11.83 6.61 -10.12
CA TRP A 310 12.43 5.50 -9.36
C TRP A 310 11.88 4.16 -9.83
N LEU A 311 10.58 4.09 -10.16
CA LEU A 311 9.95 2.88 -10.68
C LEU A 311 10.55 2.44 -12.01
N TRP A 312 10.72 3.37 -12.95
CA TRP A 312 11.36 3.07 -14.23
C TRP A 312 12.85 2.74 -14.08
N GLY A 313 13.55 3.38 -13.15
CA GLY A 313 14.91 2.99 -12.78
C GLY A 313 14.98 1.55 -12.26
N ALA A 314 14.05 1.15 -11.41
CA ALA A 314 13.95 -0.22 -10.90
C ALA A 314 13.60 -1.22 -12.02
N ILE A 315 12.60 -0.93 -12.85
CA ILE A 315 12.23 -1.77 -14.01
C ILE A 315 13.42 -1.95 -14.96
N GLY A 316 14.11 -0.86 -15.30
CA GLY A 316 15.26 -0.89 -16.19
C GLY A 316 16.43 -1.69 -15.60
N LEU A 317 16.73 -1.49 -14.31
CA LEU A 317 17.76 -2.26 -13.62
C LEU A 317 17.41 -3.76 -13.60
N THR A 318 16.18 -4.11 -13.24
CA THR A 318 15.72 -5.50 -13.21
C THR A 318 15.77 -6.13 -14.60
N LEU A 319 15.40 -5.41 -15.66
CA LEU A 319 15.51 -5.91 -17.03
C LEU A 319 16.96 -6.21 -17.41
N VAL A 320 17.90 -5.31 -17.09
CA VAL A 320 19.34 -5.53 -17.34
C VAL A 320 19.86 -6.72 -16.55
N LEU A 321 19.50 -6.82 -15.27
CA LEU A 321 19.89 -7.95 -14.43
C LEU A 321 19.29 -9.28 -14.91
N GLN A 322 18.05 -9.26 -15.41
CA GLN A 322 17.40 -10.45 -15.97
C GLN A 322 18.13 -10.94 -17.22
N VAL A 323 18.43 -10.03 -18.16
CA VAL A 323 19.23 -10.38 -19.34
C VAL A 323 20.62 -10.88 -18.92
N ALA A 324 21.25 -10.26 -17.92
CA ALA A 324 22.53 -10.73 -17.42
C ALA A 324 22.47 -12.16 -16.85
N VAL A 325 21.44 -12.49 -16.05
CA VAL A 325 21.26 -13.85 -15.51
C VAL A 325 21.01 -14.88 -16.61
N VAL A 326 20.34 -14.49 -17.70
CA VAL A 326 20.05 -15.40 -18.82
C VAL A 326 21.21 -15.54 -19.79
N GLU A 327 22.05 -14.52 -19.99
CA GLU A 327 23.07 -14.52 -21.07
C GLU A 327 24.53 -14.56 -20.57
N VAL A 328 24.81 -14.34 -19.28
CA VAL A 328 26.18 -14.36 -18.75
C VAL A 328 26.50 -15.75 -18.19
N PRO A 329 27.52 -16.48 -18.71
CA PRO A 329 27.81 -17.87 -18.32
C PRO A 329 28.03 -18.09 -16.82
N PHE A 330 28.67 -17.14 -16.14
CA PHE A 330 28.89 -17.20 -14.70
C PHE A 330 27.57 -17.16 -13.91
N LEU A 331 26.61 -16.35 -14.35
CA LEU A 331 25.29 -16.24 -13.71
C LEU A 331 24.39 -17.41 -14.10
N GLN A 332 24.49 -17.89 -15.34
CA GLN A 332 23.80 -19.09 -15.81
C GLN A 332 24.09 -20.31 -14.94
N ALA A 333 25.35 -20.51 -14.57
CA ALA A 333 25.74 -21.61 -13.68
C ALA A 333 25.14 -21.50 -12.26
N ALA A 334 24.92 -20.27 -11.76
CA ALA A 334 24.37 -20.04 -10.44
C ALA A 334 22.85 -20.20 -10.38
N PHE A 335 22.14 -19.83 -11.46
CA PHE A 335 20.68 -19.83 -11.53
C PHE A 335 20.09 -20.94 -12.41
N SER A 336 20.95 -21.80 -12.96
CA SER A 336 20.59 -22.88 -13.88
C SER A 336 19.73 -22.38 -15.05
N THR A 337 20.20 -21.32 -15.71
CA THR A 337 19.57 -20.72 -16.89
C THR A 337 20.38 -21.03 -18.15
N THR A 338 19.72 -20.98 -19.31
CA THR A 338 20.33 -21.16 -20.63
C THR A 338 20.03 -19.96 -21.52
N SER A 339 20.93 -19.66 -22.47
CA SER A 339 20.75 -18.53 -23.39
C SER A 339 19.48 -18.69 -24.22
N LEU A 340 18.76 -17.58 -24.40
CA LEU A 340 17.53 -17.53 -25.16
C LEU A 340 17.77 -16.83 -26.50
N ASP A 341 17.27 -17.43 -27.58
CA ASP A 341 17.34 -16.79 -28.89
C ASP A 341 16.32 -15.62 -29.00
N PRO A 342 16.37 -14.80 -30.07
CA PRO A 342 15.42 -13.71 -30.24
C PRO A 342 13.94 -14.14 -30.33
N VAL A 343 13.66 -15.35 -30.80
CA VAL A 343 12.28 -15.89 -30.91
C VAL A 343 11.75 -16.23 -29.52
N HIS A 344 12.58 -16.86 -28.67
CA HIS A 344 12.27 -17.10 -27.27
C HIS A 344 11.96 -15.79 -26.56
N TRP A 345 12.82 -14.78 -26.68
CA TRP A 345 12.60 -13.47 -26.07
C TRP A 345 11.31 -12.81 -26.55
N ALA A 346 10.98 -12.91 -27.85
CA ALA A 346 9.74 -12.35 -28.38
C ALA A 346 8.50 -13.01 -27.77
N ILE A 347 8.48 -14.34 -27.66
CA ILE A 347 7.37 -15.09 -27.05
C ILE A 347 7.26 -14.77 -25.56
N VAL A 348 8.39 -14.75 -24.84
CA VAL A 348 8.47 -14.37 -23.43
C VAL A 348 7.85 -13.00 -23.19
N ILE A 349 8.18 -12.00 -24.02
CA ILE A 349 7.62 -10.64 -23.91
C ILE A 349 6.11 -10.64 -24.20
N VAL A 350 5.66 -11.33 -25.25
CA VAL A 350 4.23 -11.39 -25.62
C VAL A 350 3.42 -12.04 -24.50
N MET A 351 3.86 -13.20 -24.02
CA MET A 351 3.20 -13.95 -22.95
C MET A 351 3.19 -13.17 -21.64
N ALA A 352 4.31 -12.53 -21.28
CA ALA A 352 4.39 -11.68 -20.10
C ALA A 352 3.45 -10.46 -20.17
N SER A 353 3.29 -9.87 -21.37
CA SER A 353 2.44 -8.68 -21.56
C SER A 353 0.95 -8.96 -21.35
N LEU A 354 0.51 -10.23 -21.37
CA LEU A 354 -0.89 -10.60 -21.12
C LEU A 354 -1.40 -10.05 -19.79
N VAL A 355 -0.55 -10.01 -18.77
CA VAL A 355 -0.91 -9.44 -17.45
C VAL A 355 -1.26 -7.96 -17.55
N LEU A 356 -0.54 -7.19 -18.37
CA LEU A 356 -0.84 -5.78 -18.64
C LEU A 356 -2.25 -5.64 -19.23
N TRP A 357 -2.51 -6.38 -20.30
CA TRP A 357 -3.75 -6.25 -21.08
C TRP A 357 -4.99 -6.72 -20.33
N VAL A 358 -4.90 -7.84 -19.61
CA VAL A 358 -6.03 -8.40 -18.86
C VAL A 358 -6.44 -7.47 -17.72
N ASP A 359 -5.48 -6.91 -16.97
CA ASP A 359 -5.81 -5.98 -15.88
C ASP A 359 -6.33 -4.63 -16.41
N GLU A 360 -5.80 -4.15 -17.54
CA GLU A 360 -6.34 -2.94 -18.18
C GLU A 360 -7.77 -3.13 -18.68
N LEU A 361 -8.08 -4.30 -19.24
CA LEU A 361 -9.45 -4.65 -19.62
C LEU A 361 -10.36 -4.70 -18.39
N ARG A 362 -9.90 -5.31 -17.28
CA ARG A 362 -10.63 -5.33 -16.00
C ARG A 362 -10.92 -3.92 -15.50
N LYS A 363 -9.92 -3.04 -15.49
CA LYS A 363 -10.06 -1.63 -15.08
C LYS A 363 -10.99 -0.85 -16.00
N LEU A 364 -10.94 -1.10 -17.31
CA LEU A 364 -11.85 -0.48 -18.26
C LEU A 364 -13.31 -0.90 -17.99
N ILE A 365 -13.57 -2.19 -17.83
CA ILE A 365 -14.91 -2.73 -17.52
C ILE A 365 -15.41 -2.17 -16.19
N SER A 366 -14.59 -2.16 -15.15
CA SER A 366 -14.94 -1.60 -13.84
C SER A 366 -15.32 -0.12 -13.93
N ARG A 367 -14.58 0.68 -14.71
CA ARG A 367 -14.90 2.11 -14.93
C ARG A 367 -16.18 2.32 -15.75
N LEU A 368 -16.47 1.44 -16.70
CA LEU A 368 -17.70 1.50 -17.49
C LEU A 368 -18.94 1.11 -16.68
N MET A 369 -18.82 0.16 -15.75
CA MET A 369 -19.93 -0.24 -14.87
C MET A 369 -20.18 0.75 -13.72
N ALA A 370 -19.18 1.56 -13.35
CA ALA A 370 -19.30 2.58 -12.31
C ALA A 370 -19.86 3.92 -12.83
N ARG A 371 -20.04 4.06 -14.15
CA ARG A 371 -20.73 5.18 -14.82
C ARG A 371 -22.16 4.78 -15.13
#